data_AF-F0S1Q3-F1
#
_entry.id   AF-F0S1Q3-F1
#
_cell.length_a   1.000
_cell.length_b   1.000
_cell.length_c   1.000
_cell.angle_alpha   90.00
_cell.angle_beta   90.00
_cell.angle_gamma   90.00
#
_symmetry.space_group_name_H-M   'P 1'
#
loop_
_entity.id
_entity.type
_entity.pdbx_description
1 polymer ?
#
loop_
_entity_poly.entity_id
_entity_poly.type
_entity_poly.pdbx_seq_one_letter_code
_entity_poly.pdbx_strand_id
1 'polypeptide(L)'
;MHNKYFKLIDLFIENDDISRNNANFVRGVPVLEHVVTGEVMKDYLFDVVYKGLPVRIHHEEGWAYHHQTYRLSAYCIGLSAKDIAFYGLRSNAKNERRAAPPKRLETLFMQCANLICLIAQEVSGATSLNDLSTVAAGYLYHLEKIEKKTYSDYELENLWQEFLYNINLPFRSGNSPFSNITLDFGKPNSRLKHEPIVYAGQLLDITYNQIPSHYFDRINTAFIKAMRKGDADGNPFTFPLITVNVTEDFDRNNPAWKLLLKESEYFGGFYIQNYLKEPFEKPSIYREKNPYIKPFDEGMIYSNCCRMLFDISQVEAVTGSNPFHSGSGVGGIGVYAINMNRLLFLAKEDFELLKRMIDYTMDIGAQALQRKRVWLKKHWKDLYPYLSFYQKDDHSLFNIFSVVGVHEGMVNAGFEGGLFNDDAKEYAHEIAQYLYQKLHQFMEKDRVLYSLEYAPSENAACRMAEKDLQFANAVADILNGEKSPEISNDPILNQFIRESLEKFGERIFEVVGG
;
A
#
# COMPACT_ATOMS: atom_id res chain seq x y z
N MET A 1 29.17 -26.08 8.16
CA MET A 1 28.19 -24.98 8.17
C MET A 1 26.93 -25.48 7.48
N HIS A 2 25.80 -25.55 8.18
CA HIS A 2 24.51 -25.79 7.53
C HIS A 2 24.17 -24.53 6.72
N ASN A 3 24.03 -24.66 5.40
CA ASN A 3 23.65 -23.56 4.53
C ASN A 3 22.27 -23.03 4.97
N LYS A 4 22.13 -21.73 5.23
CA LYS A 4 20.87 -21.15 5.73
C LYS A 4 19.69 -21.41 4.79
N TYR A 5 19.93 -21.49 3.49
CA TYR A 5 18.89 -21.78 2.50
C TYR A 5 18.45 -23.25 2.55
N PHE A 6 19.33 -24.19 2.91
CA PHE A 6 18.94 -25.59 3.12
C PHE A 6 18.06 -25.72 4.35
N LYS A 7 18.44 -25.08 5.47
CA LYS A 7 17.60 -25.01 6.67
C LYS A 7 16.22 -24.41 6.37
N LEU A 8 16.15 -23.39 5.52
CA LEU A 8 14.89 -22.77 5.09
C LEU A 8 13.96 -23.78 4.40
N ILE A 9 14.53 -24.62 3.53
CA ILE A 9 13.82 -25.68 2.81
C ILE A 9 13.34 -26.75 3.79
N ASP A 10 14.21 -27.21 4.70
CA ASP A 10 13.87 -28.22 5.70
C ASP A 10 12.69 -27.75 6.58
N LEU A 11 12.75 -26.53 7.11
CA LEU A 11 11.68 -25.92 7.90
C LEU A 11 10.36 -25.84 7.11
N PHE A 12 10.42 -25.47 5.83
CA PHE A 12 9.22 -25.43 4.99
C PHE A 12 8.61 -26.82 4.80
N ILE A 13 9.43 -27.85 4.57
CA ILE A 13 8.99 -29.25 4.44
C ILE A 13 8.32 -29.73 5.73
N GLU A 14 8.91 -29.37 6.88
CA GLU A 14 8.42 -29.69 8.23
C GLU A 14 7.15 -28.91 8.65
N ASN A 15 6.64 -28.01 7.79
CA ASN A 15 5.45 -27.20 8.04
C ASN A 15 5.61 -26.20 9.21
N ASP A 16 6.84 -25.71 9.40
CA ASP A 16 7.18 -24.63 10.32
C ASP A 16 6.42 -23.33 9.99
N ASP A 17 6.43 -22.37 10.91
CA ASP A 17 5.82 -21.04 10.74
C ASP A 17 6.26 -20.34 9.45
N ILE A 18 7.47 -20.62 8.95
CA ILE A 18 7.93 -20.07 7.66
C ILE A 18 7.05 -20.43 6.47
N SER A 19 6.35 -21.57 6.54
CA SER A 19 5.39 -22.01 5.52
C SER A 19 3.97 -21.49 5.73
N ARG A 20 3.70 -20.83 6.87
CA ARG A 20 2.37 -20.38 7.33
C ARG A 20 2.28 -18.87 7.61
N ASN A 21 3.37 -18.13 7.45
CA ASN A 21 3.49 -16.70 7.77
C ASN A 21 2.69 -15.73 6.87
N ASN A 22 1.94 -16.25 5.90
CA ASN A 22 1.05 -15.47 5.04
C ASN A 22 -0.20 -16.29 4.76
N ALA A 23 -1.34 -15.81 5.25
CA ALA A 23 -2.62 -16.49 5.15
C ALA A 23 -3.12 -16.67 3.70
N ASN A 24 -2.58 -15.90 2.75
CA ASN A 24 -2.97 -15.99 1.34
C ASN A 24 -2.19 -17.05 0.55
N PHE A 25 -1.20 -17.71 1.17
CA PHE A 25 -0.43 -18.75 0.49
C PHE A 25 -1.18 -20.08 0.41
N VAL A 26 -1.31 -20.58 -0.80
CA VAL A 26 -1.65 -21.98 -1.06
C VAL A 26 -0.34 -22.78 -0.98
N ARG A 27 -0.09 -23.41 0.18
CA ARG A 27 1.15 -24.15 0.44
C ARG A 27 1.43 -25.16 -0.68
N GLY A 28 2.59 -25.03 -1.30
CA GLY A 28 3.05 -25.89 -2.37
C GLY A 28 4.44 -25.48 -2.87
N VAL A 29 4.92 -26.14 -3.92
CA VAL A 29 6.24 -25.85 -4.53
C VAL A 29 6.40 -24.37 -4.90
N PRO A 30 5.40 -23.67 -5.49
CA PRO A 30 5.55 -22.25 -5.81
C PRO A 30 5.84 -21.37 -4.58
N VAL A 31 5.26 -21.68 -3.42
CA VAL A 31 5.50 -20.95 -2.18
C VAL A 31 6.88 -21.28 -1.61
N LEU A 32 7.32 -22.54 -1.71
CA LEU A 32 8.69 -22.93 -1.32
C LEU A 32 9.72 -22.16 -2.14
N GLU A 33 9.56 -22.13 -3.46
CA GLU A 33 10.42 -21.35 -4.36
C GLU A 33 10.39 -19.86 -4.00
N HIS A 34 9.21 -19.32 -3.70
CA HIS A 34 9.05 -17.94 -3.26
C HIS A 34 9.84 -17.62 -1.98
N VAL A 35 9.74 -18.49 -0.97
CA VAL A 35 10.40 -18.30 0.33
C VAL A 35 11.92 -18.35 0.17
N VAL A 36 12.44 -19.32 -0.59
CA VAL A 36 13.88 -19.47 -0.83
C VAL A 36 14.43 -18.32 -1.68
N THR A 37 13.82 -18.04 -2.83
CA THR A 37 14.26 -16.94 -3.71
C THR A 37 14.11 -15.59 -3.01
N GLY A 38 13.07 -15.43 -2.20
CA GLY A 38 12.81 -14.24 -1.40
C GLY A 38 13.92 -13.95 -0.41
N GLU A 39 14.40 -14.97 0.30
CA GLU A 39 15.52 -14.79 1.25
C GLU A 39 16.82 -14.39 0.54
N VAL A 40 17.10 -14.95 -0.64
CA VAL A 40 18.25 -14.58 -1.47
C VAL A 40 18.13 -13.13 -1.96
N MET A 41 16.94 -12.72 -2.43
CA MET A 41 16.69 -11.34 -2.88
C MET A 41 16.80 -10.33 -1.73
N LYS A 42 16.35 -10.70 -0.53
CA LYS A 42 16.51 -9.88 0.68
C LYS A 42 17.99 -9.63 0.98
N ASP A 43 18.81 -10.68 0.90
CA ASP A 43 20.26 -10.53 1.10
C ASP A 43 20.88 -9.61 0.07
N TYR A 44 20.55 -9.81 -1.21
CA TYR A 44 21.04 -8.96 -2.29
C TYR A 44 20.62 -7.49 -2.09
N LEU A 45 19.37 -7.24 -1.68
CA LEU A 45 18.88 -5.89 -1.42
C LEU A 45 19.72 -5.21 -0.32
N PHE A 46 19.94 -5.90 0.80
CA PHE A 46 20.68 -5.34 1.93
C PHE A 46 22.18 -5.21 1.66
N ASP A 47 22.81 -6.23 1.11
CA ASP A 47 24.28 -6.31 1.02
C ASP A 47 24.82 -5.63 -0.25
N VAL A 48 24.00 -5.53 -1.30
CA VAL A 48 24.41 -4.95 -2.59
C VAL A 48 23.72 -3.61 -2.83
N VAL A 49 22.38 -3.54 -2.79
CA VAL A 49 21.66 -2.29 -3.12
C VAL A 49 21.84 -1.25 -2.00
N TYR A 50 21.79 -1.67 -0.73
CA TYR A 50 21.95 -0.79 0.43
C TYR A 50 23.36 -0.79 1.02
N LYS A 51 24.34 -1.31 0.28
CA LYS A 51 25.73 -1.44 0.73
C LYS A 51 26.27 -0.20 1.43
N GLY A 52 26.70 -0.33 2.69
CA GLY A 52 27.26 0.78 3.47
C GLY A 52 26.21 1.63 4.19
N LEU A 53 24.94 1.20 4.21
CA LEU A 53 23.94 1.70 5.16
C LEU A 53 23.64 0.62 6.20
N PRO A 54 23.34 0.98 7.46
CA PRO A 54 23.00 0.03 8.53
C PRO A 54 21.56 -0.51 8.41
N VAL A 55 20.95 -0.52 7.22
CA VAL A 55 19.54 -0.92 7.01
C VAL A 55 19.28 -2.36 7.45
N ARG A 56 20.23 -3.27 7.20
CA ARG A 56 20.15 -4.66 7.67
C ARG A 56 20.12 -4.70 9.20
N ILE A 57 20.99 -3.93 9.85
CA ILE A 57 21.07 -3.85 11.31
C ILE A 57 19.74 -3.32 11.86
N HIS A 58 19.21 -2.24 11.28
CA HIS A 58 17.93 -1.67 11.70
C HIS A 58 16.79 -2.69 11.58
N HIS A 59 16.76 -3.46 10.48
CA HIS A 59 15.77 -4.50 10.23
C HIS A 59 15.88 -5.71 11.15
N GLU A 60 17.10 -6.25 11.32
CA GLU A 60 17.33 -7.51 12.05
C GLU A 60 17.31 -7.34 13.57
N GLU A 61 17.69 -6.15 14.06
CA GLU A 61 17.65 -5.81 15.48
C GLU A 61 16.29 -5.22 15.89
N GLY A 62 15.48 -4.71 14.96
CA GLY A 62 14.12 -4.22 15.23
C GLY A 62 14.01 -2.71 15.52
N TRP A 63 14.96 -1.90 15.04
CA TRP A 63 14.86 -0.42 15.10
C TRP A 63 13.90 0.14 14.04
N ALA A 64 13.85 -0.53 12.90
CA ALA A 64 12.92 -0.26 11.83
C ALA A 64 12.62 -1.56 11.08
N TYR A 65 11.60 -1.56 10.23
CA TYR A 65 11.25 -2.70 9.39
C TYR A 65 11.11 -2.23 7.95
N HIS A 66 12.08 -2.58 7.12
CA HIS A 66 11.94 -2.45 5.68
C HIS A 66 10.97 -3.51 5.15
N HIS A 67 9.83 -3.09 4.61
CA HIS A 67 8.82 -4.01 4.08
C HIS A 67 9.22 -4.59 2.72
N GLN A 68 8.66 -5.78 2.43
CA GLN A 68 8.68 -6.43 1.12
C GLN A 68 10.10 -6.61 0.53
N THR A 69 11.07 -6.94 1.38
CA THR A 69 12.48 -7.09 1.00
C THR A 69 12.76 -8.35 0.20
N TYR A 70 11.80 -9.28 0.12
CA TYR A 70 11.91 -10.53 -0.63
C TYR A 70 11.86 -10.35 -2.16
N ARG A 71 11.63 -9.14 -2.66
CA ARG A 71 11.55 -8.87 -4.10
C ARG A 71 12.26 -7.58 -4.47
N LEU A 72 13.07 -7.67 -5.52
CA LEU A 72 13.72 -6.50 -6.12
C LEU A 72 12.73 -5.79 -7.05
N SER A 73 11.73 -5.11 -6.48
CA SER A 73 10.71 -4.38 -7.24
C SER A 73 10.22 -3.13 -6.52
N ALA A 74 9.41 -2.31 -7.21
CA ALA A 74 8.56 -1.32 -6.55
C ALA A 74 7.59 -2.00 -5.55
N TYR A 75 7.07 -1.21 -4.60
CA TYR A 75 6.11 -1.66 -3.60
C TYR A 75 4.74 -1.91 -4.25
N CYS A 76 3.95 -0.88 -4.50
CA CYS A 76 2.60 -1.00 -5.05
C CYS A 76 2.42 -0.10 -6.27
N ILE A 77 1.37 -0.35 -7.05
CA ILE A 77 0.98 0.50 -8.18
C ILE A 77 -0.53 0.45 -8.42
N GLY A 78 -1.12 1.61 -8.71
CA GLY A 78 -2.50 1.73 -9.21
C GLY A 78 -2.54 2.33 -10.59
N LEU A 79 -3.03 1.57 -11.56
CA LEU A 79 -3.12 1.93 -12.98
C LEU A 79 -4.56 2.26 -13.39
N SER A 80 -4.74 2.72 -14.63
CA SER A 80 -6.07 2.97 -15.20
C SER A 80 -6.47 1.86 -16.18
N ALA A 81 -7.72 1.41 -16.09
CA ALA A 81 -8.31 0.55 -17.10
C ALA A 81 -8.49 1.27 -18.46
N LYS A 82 -8.45 2.62 -18.47
CA LYS A 82 -8.46 3.43 -19.70
C LYS A 82 -7.22 3.13 -20.55
N ASP A 83 -6.08 2.84 -19.93
CA ASP A 83 -4.86 2.51 -20.68
C ASP A 83 -5.00 1.18 -21.40
N ILE A 84 -5.66 0.19 -20.78
CA ILE A 84 -5.99 -1.07 -21.45
C ILE A 84 -6.99 -0.84 -22.58
N ALA A 85 -8.00 0.00 -22.37
CA ALA A 85 -8.94 0.37 -23.42
C ALA A 85 -8.26 1.06 -24.62
N PHE A 86 -7.18 1.81 -24.38
CA PHE A 86 -6.47 2.57 -25.41
C PHE A 86 -5.36 1.75 -26.10
N TYR A 87 -4.52 1.07 -25.33
CA TYR A 87 -3.32 0.39 -25.82
C TYR A 87 -3.50 -1.13 -25.97
N GLY A 88 -4.49 -1.72 -25.30
CA GLY A 88 -4.59 -3.16 -25.08
C GLY A 88 -3.55 -3.66 -24.06
N LEU A 89 -3.45 -4.98 -23.89
CA LEU A 89 -2.44 -5.61 -23.04
C LEU A 89 -1.07 -5.63 -23.74
N ARG A 90 -0.20 -4.69 -23.35
CA ARG A 90 1.12 -4.45 -23.94
C ARG A 90 2.27 -4.77 -22.98
N SER A 91 3.44 -4.94 -23.57
CA SER A 91 4.71 -5.22 -22.90
C SER A 91 5.86 -4.63 -23.72
N ASN A 92 6.90 -4.15 -23.03
CA ASN A 92 8.15 -3.71 -23.63
C ASN A 92 9.11 -4.87 -23.98
N ALA A 93 8.85 -6.09 -23.48
CA ALA A 93 9.66 -7.26 -23.84
C ALA A 93 9.55 -7.59 -25.33
N LYS A 94 10.68 -8.00 -25.94
CA LYS A 94 10.78 -8.25 -27.39
C LYS A 94 10.13 -9.56 -27.81
N ASN A 95 10.18 -10.58 -26.96
CA ASN A 95 9.67 -11.92 -27.17
C ASN A 95 8.22 -12.11 -26.67
N GLU A 96 7.63 -11.08 -26.09
CA GLU A 96 6.32 -11.14 -25.47
C GLU A 96 5.18 -10.93 -26.47
N ARG A 97 4.03 -11.57 -26.23
CA ARG A 97 2.83 -11.37 -27.04
C ARG A 97 2.10 -10.11 -26.57
N ARG A 98 1.45 -9.43 -27.52
CA ARG A 98 0.76 -8.16 -27.28
C ARG A 98 -0.68 -8.29 -27.75
N ALA A 99 -1.63 -7.94 -26.90
CA ALA A 99 -3.03 -7.86 -27.29
C ALA A 99 -3.31 -6.49 -27.92
N ALA A 100 -4.22 -6.47 -28.89
CA ALA A 100 -4.78 -5.24 -29.41
C ALA A 100 -5.81 -4.67 -28.41
N PRO A 101 -6.15 -3.36 -28.51
CA PRO A 101 -7.21 -2.76 -27.73
C PRO A 101 -8.52 -3.57 -27.81
N PRO A 102 -9.21 -3.79 -26.68
CA PRO A 102 -10.40 -4.63 -26.64
C PRO A 102 -11.57 -4.01 -27.43
N LYS A 103 -12.34 -4.85 -28.12
CA LYS A 103 -13.56 -4.44 -28.88
C LYS A 103 -14.86 -4.93 -28.23
N ARG A 104 -14.76 -5.70 -27.16
CA ARG A 104 -15.89 -6.29 -26.43
C ARG A 104 -15.61 -6.22 -24.93
N LEU A 105 -16.67 -6.21 -24.12
CA LEU A 105 -16.55 -6.10 -22.67
C LEU A 105 -15.79 -7.30 -22.07
N GLU A 106 -16.01 -8.50 -22.61
CA GLU A 106 -15.34 -9.74 -22.26
C GLU A 106 -13.81 -9.62 -22.38
N THR A 107 -13.35 -9.07 -23.52
CA THR A 107 -11.93 -8.89 -23.78
C THR A 107 -11.31 -7.77 -22.93
N LEU A 108 -12.08 -6.72 -22.60
CA LEU A 108 -11.64 -5.68 -21.67
C LEU A 108 -11.37 -6.29 -20.29
N PHE A 109 -12.34 -7.01 -19.72
CA PHE A 109 -12.20 -7.64 -18.41
C PHE A 109 -11.07 -8.66 -18.38
N MET A 110 -10.96 -9.53 -19.38
CA MET A 110 -9.86 -10.49 -19.49
C MET A 110 -8.50 -9.79 -19.54
N GLN A 111 -8.34 -8.74 -20.35
CA GLN A 111 -7.07 -8.01 -20.42
C GLN A 111 -6.74 -7.27 -19.11
N CYS A 112 -7.75 -6.71 -18.43
CA CYS A 112 -7.58 -6.08 -17.11
C CYS A 112 -7.17 -7.10 -16.04
N ALA A 113 -7.83 -8.27 -15.97
CA ALA A 113 -7.45 -9.35 -15.05
C ALA A 113 -6.03 -9.84 -15.31
N ASN A 114 -5.69 -10.06 -16.59
CA ASN A 114 -4.35 -10.47 -16.98
C ASN A 114 -3.29 -9.41 -16.64
N LEU A 115 -3.60 -8.12 -16.81
CA LEU A 115 -2.69 -7.05 -16.39
C LEU A 115 -2.45 -7.11 -14.88
N ILE A 116 -3.50 -7.24 -14.07
CA ILE A 116 -3.38 -7.38 -12.61
C ILE A 116 -2.45 -8.55 -12.27
N CYS A 117 -2.65 -9.73 -12.86
CA CYS A 117 -1.83 -10.91 -12.61
C CYS A 117 -0.36 -10.74 -13.06
N LEU A 118 -0.12 -10.05 -14.17
CA LEU A 118 1.24 -9.80 -14.68
C LEU A 118 1.98 -8.75 -13.86
N ILE A 119 1.33 -7.63 -13.54
CA ILE A 119 1.93 -6.57 -12.73
C ILE A 119 2.15 -7.02 -11.29
N ALA A 120 1.26 -7.85 -10.72
CA ALA A 120 1.46 -8.43 -9.40
C ALA A 120 2.72 -9.33 -9.30
N GLN A 121 3.28 -9.78 -10.43
CA GLN A 121 4.57 -10.47 -10.48
C GLN A 121 5.76 -9.50 -10.57
N GLU A 122 5.53 -8.26 -10.99
CA GLU A 122 6.53 -7.20 -11.15
C GLU A 122 6.57 -6.20 -10.00
N VAL A 123 5.56 -6.16 -9.11
CA VAL A 123 5.53 -5.34 -7.88
C VAL A 123 5.38 -6.20 -6.63
N SER A 124 5.64 -5.65 -5.44
CA SER A 124 5.63 -6.41 -4.18
C SER A 124 4.31 -6.32 -3.40
N GLY A 125 3.45 -5.37 -3.70
CA GLY A 125 2.25 -5.05 -2.93
C GLY A 125 1.01 -5.11 -3.82
N ALA A 126 0.07 -4.23 -3.52
CA ALA A 126 -1.19 -4.13 -4.24
C ALA A 126 -1.00 -3.66 -5.69
N THR A 127 -1.79 -4.23 -6.59
CA THR A 127 -1.96 -3.78 -7.97
C THR A 127 -3.41 -3.38 -8.19
N SER A 128 -3.70 -2.10 -8.44
CA SER A 128 -5.07 -1.63 -8.61
C SER A 128 -5.40 -1.17 -10.03
N LEU A 129 -6.68 -1.32 -10.40
CA LEU A 129 -7.28 -0.68 -11.58
C LEU A 129 -8.37 0.28 -11.09
N ASN A 130 -7.98 1.54 -10.94
CA ASN A 130 -8.71 2.53 -10.14
C ASN A 130 -10.02 3.04 -10.77
N ASP A 131 -10.28 2.73 -12.03
CA ASP A 131 -11.43 3.25 -12.79
C ASP A 131 -12.09 2.17 -13.67
N LEU A 132 -11.88 0.90 -13.31
CA LEU A 132 -12.39 -0.24 -14.09
C LEU A 132 -13.91 -0.20 -14.28
N SER A 133 -14.69 0.09 -13.23
CA SER A 133 -16.16 0.17 -13.35
C SER A 133 -16.59 1.27 -14.32
N THR A 134 -15.94 2.43 -14.27
CA THR A 134 -16.24 3.57 -15.14
C THR A 134 -15.89 3.26 -16.59
N VAL A 135 -14.72 2.69 -16.85
CA VAL A 135 -14.29 2.31 -18.21
C VAL A 135 -15.21 1.24 -18.78
N ALA A 136 -15.60 0.25 -17.97
CA ALA A 136 -16.55 -0.80 -18.33
C ALA A 136 -17.94 -0.25 -18.68
N ALA A 137 -18.45 0.73 -17.92
CA ALA A 137 -19.71 1.40 -18.21
C ALA A 137 -19.67 2.14 -19.56
N GLY A 138 -18.53 2.76 -19.90
CA GLY A 138 -18.30 3.36 -21.21
C GLY A 138 -18.34 2.33 -22.36
N TYR A 139 -17.73 1.17 -22.17
CA TYR A 139 -17.81 0.06 -23.13
C TYR A 139 -19.25 -0.44 -23.30
N LEU A 140 -19.96 -0.69 -22.20
CA LEU A 140 -21.34 -1.15 -22.24
C LEU A 140 -22.26 -0.15 -22.94
N TYR A 141 -22.13 1.14 -22.63
CA TYR A 141 -22.86 2.21 -23.30
C TYR A 141 -22.61 2.23 -24.81
N HIS A 142 -21.35 2.23 -25.22
CA HIS A 142 -20.98 2.27 -26.64
C HIS A 142 -21.51 1.04 -27.38
N LEU A 143 -21.31 -0.16 -26.82
CA LEU A 143 -21.74 -1.42 -27.41
C LEU A 143 -23.26 -1.47 -27.61
N GLU A 144 -24.04 -1.03 -26.62
CA GLU A 144 -25.50 -1.06 -26.73
C GLU A 144 -26.06 0.05 -27.63
N LYS A 145 -25.54 1.28 -27.50
CA LYS A 145 -26.12 2.44 -28.20
C LYS A 145 -25.65 2.56 -29.64
N ILE A 146 -24.37 2.30 -29.89
CA ILE A 146 -23.74 2.50 -31.20
C ILE A 146 -23.71 1.16 -31.95
N GLU A 147 -23.12 0.13 -31.35
CA GLU A 147 -22.91 -1.17 -32.00
C GLU A 147 -24.14 -2.09 -31.95
N LYS A 148 -25.22 -1.68 -31.25
CA LYS A 148 -26.48 -2.43 -31.09
C LYS A 148 -26.29 -3.86 -30.52
N LYS A 149 -25.28 -4.05 -29.68
CA LYS A 149 -25.00 -5.29 -28.95
C LYS A 149 -25.51 -5.16 -27.53
N THR A 150 -26.59 -5.86 -27.22
CA THR A 150 -27.19 -5.90 -25.88
C THR A 150 -26.47 -6.93 -25.01
N TYR A 151 -26.25 -6.60 -23.74
CA TYR A 151 -25.80 -7.54 -22.72
C TYR A 151 -26.94 -7.73 -21.72
N SER A 152 -27.30 -8.98 -21.42
CA SER A 152 -28.20 -9.31 -20.31
C SER A 152 -27.50 -9.17 -18.96
N ASP A 153 -28.27 -9.04 -17.89
CA ASP A 153 -27.71 -8.99 -16.53
C ASP A 153 -26.97 -10.29 -16.18
N TYR A 154 -27.44 -11.43 -16.69
CA TYR A 154 -26.78 -12.72 -16.53
C TYR A 154 -25.41 -12.75 -17.23
N GLU A 155 -25.32 -12.22 -18.45
CA GLU A 155 -24.04 -12.12 -19.16
C GLU A 155 -23.07 -11.21 -18.39
N LEU A 156 -23.51 -10.02 -17.95
CA LEU A 156 -22.66 -9.12 -17.17
C LEU A 156 -22.15 -9.76 -15.87
N GLU A 157 -23.01 -10.49 -15.15
CA GLU A 157 -22.62 -11.21 -13.93
C GLU A 157 -21.57 -12.29 -14.23
N ASN A 158 -21.76 -13.06 -15.30
CA ASN A 158 -20.77 -14.07 -15.71
C ASN A 158 -19.43 -13.47 -16.13
N LEU A 159 -19.40 -12.30 -16.79
CA LEU A 159 -18.13 -11.64 -17.12
C LEU A 159 -17.35 -11.24 -15.88
N TRP A 160 -18.05 -10.76 -14.84
CA TRP A 160 -17.43 -10.51 -13.55
C TRP A 160 -17.01 -11.81 -12.86
N GLN A 161 -17.83 -12.86 -12.92
CA GLN A 161 -17.45 -14.17 -12.40
C GLN A 161 -16.14 -14.66 -13.01
N GLU A 162 -15.99 -14.60 -14.34
CA GLU A 162 -14.75 -14.96 -15.05
C GLU A 162 -13.55 -14.10 -14.58
N PHE A 163 -13.76 -12.79 -14.46
CA PHE A 163 -12.74 -11.87 -13.94
C PHE A 163 -12.29 -12.26 -12.52
N LEU A 164 -13.25 -12.48 -11.61
CA LEU A 164 -13.01 -12.82 -10.21
C LEU A 164 -12.24 -14.12 -10.06
N TYR A 165 -12.64 -15.17 -10.79
CA TYR A 165 -11.89 -16.43 -10.77
C TYR A 165 -10.44 -16.22 -11.22
N ASN A 166 -10.21 -15.52 -12.33
CA ASN A 166 -8.87 -15.35 -12.87
C ASN A 166 -7.91 -14.64 -11.89
N ILE A 167 -8.38 -13.62 -11.17
CA ILE A 167 -7.56 -12.87 -10.20
C ILE A 167 -7.50 -13.49 -8.80
N ASN A 168 -8.26 -14.55 -8.52
CA ASN A 168 -8.17 -15.31 -7.26
C ASN A 168 -7.46 -16.66 -7.43
N LEU A 169 -6.87 -16.93 -8.60
CA LEU A 169 -5.97 -18.04 -8.78
C LEU A 169 -4.54 -17.67 -8.32
N PRO A 170 -3.81 -18.60 -7.65
CA PRO A 170 -2.55 -18.30 -6.99
C PRO A 170 -1.33 -18.20 -7.93
N PHE A 171 -1.43 -17.40 -8.99
CA PHE A 171 -0.38 -17.24 -10.01
C PHE A 171 0.89 -16.54 -9.50
N ARG A 172 0.83 -15.79 -8.40
CA ARG A 172 1.97 -15.06 -7.83
C ARG A 172 2.69 -15.94 -6.80
N SER A 173 3.41 -16.96 -7.30
CA SER A 173 4.19 -17.88 -6.48
C SER A 173 3.38 -18.54 -5.35
N GLY A 174 2.16 -18.99 -5.68
CA GLY A 174 1.26 -19.62 -4.70
C GLY A 174 0.37 -18.62 -3.94
N ASN A 175 0.35 -17.34 -4.34
CA ASN A 175 -0.58 -16.33 -3.84
C ASN A 175 -1.40 -15.74 -4.99
N SER A 176 -2.64 -15.34 -4.71
CA SER A 176 -3.45 -14.54 -5.61
C SER A 176 -2.90 -13.10 -5.70
N PRO A 177 -3.03 -12.41 -6.84
CA PRO A 177 -2.64 -11.02 -6.94
C PRO A 177 -3.43 -10.15 -5.95
N PHE A 178 -2.72 -9.54 -5.00
CA PHE A 178 -3.30 -8.52 -4.13
C PHE A 178 -3.78 -7.36 -5.00
N SER A 179 -5.09 -7.25 -5.18
CA SER A 179 -5.68 -6.32 -6.14
C SER A 179 -6.78 -5.48 -5.54
N ASN A 180 -7.01 -4.31 -6.13
CA ASN A 180 -8.08 -3.39 -5.73
C ASN A 180 -8.74 -2.78 -6.97
N ILE A 181 -10.05 -2.61 -6.92
CA ILE A 181 -10.81 -1.85 -7.90
C ILE A 181 -11.66 -0.79 -7.20
N THR A 182 -12.05 0.22 -7.95
CA THR A 182 -13.02 1.21 -7.49
C THR A 182 -14.37 0.95 -8.16
N LEU A 183 -15.46 1.09 -7.39
CA LEU A 183 -16.82 1.06 -7.91
C LEU A 183 -17.43 2.48 -7.85
N ASP A 184 -17.78 3.02 -9.01
CA ASP A 184 -18.40 4.34 -9.15
C ASP A 184 -19.92 4.19 -9.36
N PHE A 185 -20.74 4.69 -8.42
CA PHE A 185 -22.20 4.49 -8.42
C PHE A 185 -22.95 5.65 -9.06
N GLY A 186 -23.79 5.36 -10.05
CA GLY A 186 -24.65 6.33 -10.74
C GLY A 186 -23.92 7.38 -11.60
N LYS A 187 -22.59 7.37 -11.61
CA LYS A 187 -21.76 8.39 -12.27
C LYS A 187 -20.36 7.84 -12.54
N PRO A 188 -19.57 8.48 -13.44
CA PRO A 188 -18.19 8.09 -13.63
C PRO A 188 -17.30 8.52 -12.47
N ASN A 189 -16.16 7.86 -12.38
CA ASN A 189 -15.01 8.31 -11.62
C ASN A 189 -14.71 9.78 -11.95
N SER A 190 -14.55 10.62 -10.93
CA SER A 190 -14.42 12.07 -11.08
C SER A 190 -13.29 12.49 -12.02
N ARG A 191 -12.20 11.70 -12.07
CA ARG A 191 -11.10 11.92 -13.01
C ARG A 191 -11.52 11.78 -14.46
N LEU A 192 -12.29 10.76 -14.77
CA LEU A 192 -12.68 10.44 -16.14
C LEU A 192 -13.90 11.24 -16.59
N LYS A 193 -14.58 11.94 -15.67
CA LYS A 193 -15.82 12.69 -15.91
C LYS A 193 -15.80 13.49 -17.22
N HIS A 194 -14.74 14.26 -17.47
CA HIS A 194 -14.62 15.13 -18.66
C HIS A 194 -13.78 14.53 -19.79
N GLU A 195 -13.24 13.33 -19.59
CA GLU A 195 -12.46 12.63 -20.61
C GLU A 195 -13.37 11.98 -21.66
N PRO A 196 -12.97 11.97 -22.93
CA PRO A 196 -13.62 11.16 -23.96
C PRO A 196 -13.64 9.68 -23.55
N ILE A 197 -14.73 8.98 -23.87
CA ILE A 197 -14.79 7.53 -23.76
C ILE A 197 -13.71 6.94 -24.67
N VAL A 198 -12.95 5.98 -24.14
CA VAL A 198 -12.01 5.20 -24.94
C VAL A 198 -12.64 3.87 -25.30
N TYR A 199 -12.68 3.56 -26.59
CA TYR A 199 -13.15 2.27 -27.10
C TYR A 199 -12.23 1.78 -28.22
N ALA A 200 -11.78 0.53 -28.15
CA ALA A 200 -10.98 -0.11 -29.19
C ALA A 200 -9.75 0.71 -29.66
N GLY A 201 -9.10 1.42 -28.74
CA GLY A 201 -7.93 2.26 -29.05
C GLY A 201 -8.23 3.63 -29.63
N GLN A 202 -9.49 4.07 -29.59
CA GLN A 202 -9.93 5.36 -30.12
C GLN A 202 -10.67 6.18 -29.06
N LEU A 203 -10.49 7.50 -29.11
CA LEU A 203 -11.32 8.45 -28.37
C LEU A 203 -12.62 8.64 -29.14
N LEU A 204 -13.75 8.59 -28.43
CA LEU A 204 -15.07 8.86 -29.01
C LEU A 204 -15.47 10.32 -28.77
N ASP A 205 -16.38 10.86 -29.59
CA ASP A 205 -16.93 12.23 -29.43
C ASP A 205 -17.98 12.36 -28.31
N ILE A 206 -17.84 11.54 -27.26
CA ILE A 206 -18.69 11.54 -26.07
C ILE A 206 -17.82 11.34 -24.84
N THR A 207 -18.10 12.08 -23.78
CA THR A 207 -17.36 12.00 -22.50
C THR A 207 -18.06 11.11 -21.48
N TYR A 208 -17.32 10.63 -20.48
CA TYR A 208 -17.90 9.70 -19.48
C TYR A 208 -19.06 10.31 -18.67
N ASN A 209 -19.09 11.61 -18.43
CA ASN A 209 -20.22 12.27 -17.73
C ASN A 209 -21.53 12.31 -18.55
N GLN A 210 -21.49 12.01 -19.85
CA GLN A 210 -22.68 11.93 -20.70
C GLN A 210 -23.29 10.53 -20.70
N ILE A 211 -22.62 9.54 -20.09
CA ILE A 211 -23.15 8.19 -19.95
C ILE A 211 -24.34 8.22 -18.95
N PRO A 212 -25.52 7.69 -19.31
CA PRO A 212 -26.63 7.59 -18.37
C PRO A 212 -26.29 6.73 -17.14
N SER A 213 -26.67 7.19 -15.94
CA SER A 213 -26.33 6.58 -14.65
C SER A 213 -26.52 5.07 -14.56
N HIS A 214 -27.59 4.53 -15.15
CA HIS A 214 -27.89 3.11 -15.11
C HIS A 214 -26.80 2.21 -15.73
N TYR A 215 -25.96 2.72 -16.64
CA TYR A 215 -24.85 1.94 -17.20
C TYR A 215 -23.77 1.63 -16.16
N PHE A 216 -23.45 2.60 -15.29
CA PHE A 216 -22.54 2.39 -14.16
C PHE A 216 -23.13 1.40 -13.16
N ASP A 217 -24.41 1.60 -12.82
CA ASP A 217 -25.09 0.76 -11.83
C ASP A 217 -25.28 -0.68 -12.31
N ARG A 218 -25.48 -0.92 -13.62
CA ARG A 218 -25.55 -2.27 -14.18
C ARG A 218 -24.22 -3.02 -14.05
N ILE A 219 -23.11 -2.37 -14.37
CA ILE A 219 -21.76 -2.94 -14.20
C ILE A 219 -21.50 -3.28 -12.72
N ASN A 220 -21.80 -2.35 -11.81
CA ASN A 220 -21.56 -2.55 -10.38
C ASN A 220 -22.49 -3.61 -9.78
N THR A 221 -23.76 -3.61 -10.16
CA THR A 221 -24.75 -4.62 -9.70
C THR A 221 -24.31 -6.03 -10.11
N ALA A 222 -23.83 -6.19 -11.34
CA ALA A 222 -23.32 -7.48 -11.82
C ALA A 222 -22.08 -7.93 -11.03
N PHE A 223 -21.15 -7.00 -10.73
CA PHE A 223 -19.99 -7.29 -9.89
C PHE A 223 -20.40 -7.74 -8.48
N ILE A 224 -21.32 -7.01 -7.84
CA ILE A 224 -21.79 -7.32 -6.48
C ILE A 224 -22.45 -8.69 -6.41
N LYS A 225 -23.28 -9.04 -7.40
CA LYS A 225 -23.90 -10.36 -7.50
C LYS A 225 -22.87 -11.48 -7.69
N ALA A 226 -21.85 -11.26 -8.53
CA ALA A 226 -20.78 -12.22 -8.73
C ALA A 226 -19.95 -12.44 -7.45
N MET A 227 -19.58 -11.36 -6.73
CA MET A 227 -18.91 -11.44 -5.43
C MET A 227 -19.77 -12.18 -4.39
N ARG A 228 -21.07 -11.88 -4.35
CA ARG A 228 -22.04 -12.51 -3.44
C ARG A 228 -22.17 -14.02 -3.65
N LYS A 229 -22.08 -14.47 -4.90
CA LYS A 229 -22.18 -15.89 -5.26
C LYS A 229 -20.97 -16.69 -4.77
N GLY A 230 -19.78 -16.08 -4.76
CA GLY A 230 -18.54 -16.73 -4.34
C GLY A 230 -18.02 -17.75 -5.35
N ASP A 231 -17.09 -18.59 -4.87
CA ASP A 231 -16.52 -19.71 -5.62
C ASP A 231 -17.51 -20.88 -5.79
N ALA A 232 -17.02 -22.03 -6.27
CA ALA A 232 -17.84 -23.21 -6.50
C ALA A 232 -18.49 -23.79 -5.22
N ASP A 233 -17.87 -23.54 -4.07
CA ASP A 233 -18.35 -23.97 -2.75
C ASP A 233 -19.13 -22.85 -2.04
N GLY A 234 -19.25 -21.67 -2.66
CA GLY A 234 -19.88 -20.48 -2.09
C GLY A 234 -18.97 -19.71 -1.14
N ASN A 235 -17.67 -20.00 -1.11
CA ASN A 235 -16.72 -19.20 -0.32
C ASN A 235 -16.52 -17.83 -0.98
N PRO A 236 -16.34 -16.77 -0.19
CA PRO A 236 -16.11 -15.44 -0.73
C PRO A 236 -14.74 -15.33 -1.40
N PHE A 237 -14.68 -14.57 -2.49
CA PHE A 237 -13.41 -14.16 -3.07
C PHE A 237 -12.71 -13.14 -2.18
N THR A 238 -11.40 -13.31 -1.96
CA THR A 238 -10.59 -12.34 -1.20
C THR A 238 -10.32 -11.07 -2.03
N PHE A 239 -10.14 -11.23 -3.35
CA PHE A 239 -9.80 -10.15 -4.27
C PHE A 239 -10.88 -9.95 -5.36
N PRO A 240 -11.02 -8.75 -5.92
CA PRO A 240 -10.27 -7.54 -5.57
C PRO A 240 -10.84 -6.91 -4.30
N LEU A 241 -10.00 -6.16 -3.59
CA LEU A 241 -10.50 -5.20 -2.61
C LEU A 241 -11.35 -4.16 -3.32
N ILE A 242 -12.42 -3.74 -2.64
CA ILE A 242 -13.40 -2.82 -3.20
C ILE A 242 -13.20 -1.46 -2.53
N THR A 243 -13.03 -0.42 -3.33
CA THR A 243 -13.01 0.97 -2.88
C THR A 243 -14.21 1.73 -3.44
N VAL A 244 -14.84 2.54 -2.60
CA VAL A 244 -15.93 3.46 -2.98
C VAL A 244 -15.57 4.87 -2.57
N ASN A 245 -15.60 5.79 -3.53
CA ASN A 245 -15.32 7.21 -3.30
C ASN A 245 -16.64 7.94 -3.04
N VAL A 246 -16.75 8.56 -1.87
CA VAL A 246 -17.92 9.36 -1.47
C VAL A 246 -17.57 10.83 -1.65
N THR A 247 -18.08 11.40 -2.74
CA THR A 247 -17.98 12.84 -3.08
C THR A 247 -19.31 13.55 -2.78
N GLU A 248 -19.33 14.89 -2.89
CA GLU A 248 -20.51 15.71 -2.58
C GLU A 248 -21.78 15.31 -3.35
N ASP A 249 -21.61 14.89 -4.60
CA ASP A 249 -22.67 14.43 -5.50
C ASP A 249 -22.90 12.90 -5.42
N PHE A 250 -22.51 12.22 -4.33
CA PHE A 250 -22.74 10.79 -4.15
C PHE A 250 -24.21 10.49 -3.79
N ASP A 251 -24.91 9.74 -4.64
CA ASP A 251 -26.31 9.34 -4.38
C ASP A 251 -26.38 8.19 -3.35
N ARG A 252 -26.62 8.56 -2.08
CA ARG A 252 -26.80 7.61 -0.97
C ARG A 252 -28.04 6.71 -1.13
N ASN A 253 -28.97 7.08 -2.00
CA ASN A 253 -30.18 6.30 -2.27
C ASN A 253 -30.05 5.37 -3.49
N ASN A 254 -28.92 5.40 -4.19
CA ASN A 254 -28.66 4.56 -5.35
C ASN A 254 -28.92 3.07 -5.04
N PRO A 255 -29.75 2.36 -5.84
CA PRO A 255 -30.07 0.96 -5.58
C PRO A 255 -28.87 0.01 -5.60
N ALA A 256 -27.90 0.22 -6.50
CA ALA A 256 -26.69 -0.61 -6.57
C ALA A 256 -25.77 -0.35 -5.37
N TRP A 257 -25.70 0.88 -4.87
CA TRP A 257 -25.01 1.19 -3.61
C TRP A 257 -25.66 0.47 -2.41
N LYS A 258 -26.99 0.55 -2.29
CA LYS A 258 -27.73 -0.18 -1.25
C LYS A 258 -27.55 -1.69 -1.37
N LEU A 259 -27.44 -2.21 -2.58
CA LEU A 259 -27.13 -3.61 -2.82
C LEU A 259 -25.72 -3.98 -2.32
N LEU A 260 -24.69 -3.15 -2.59
CA LEU A 260 -23.35 -3.38 -2.06
C LEU A 260 -23.37 -3.43 -0.52
N LEU A 261 -24.02 -2.47 0.13
CA LEU A 261 -24.16 -2.45 1.59
C LEU A 261 -24.78 -3.74 2.12
N LYS A 262 -25.88 -4.17 1.50
CA LYS A 262 -26.60 -5.38 1.90
C LYS A 262 -25.78 -6.64 1.69
N GLU A 263 -25.21 -6.83 0.50
CA GLU A 263 -24.57 -8.09 0.14
C GLU A 263 -23.11 -8.20 0.63
N SER A 264 -22.50 -7.08 1.07
CA SER A 264 -21.13 -7.08 1.61
C SER A 264 -20.93 -8.04 2.78
N GLU A 265 -21.97 -8.27 3.60
CA GLU A 265 -21.92 -9.21 4.73
C GLU A 265 -21.45 -10.63 4.34
N TYR A 266 -21.64 -11.01 3.07
CA TYR A 266 -21.29 -12.35 2.57
C TYR A 266 -19.87 -12.47 2.04
N PHE A 267 -19.22 -11.36 1.66
CA PHE A 267 -17.86 -11.37 1.13
C PHE A 267 -16.89 -10.45 1.88
N GLY A 268 -17.32 -9.93 3.04
CA GLY A 268 -16.48 -9.18 3.96
C GLY A 268 -16.67 -7.67 3.86
N GLY A 269 -15.57 -6.93 3.79
CA GLY A 269 -15.58 -5.48 3.86
C GLY A 269 -15.25 -4.81 2.53
N PHE A 270 -15.56 -3.52 2.45
CA PHE A 270 -15.07 -2.63 1.41
C PHE A 270 -14.61 -1.32 2.04
N TYR A 271 -13.79 -0.56 1.31
CA TYR A 271 -13.26 0.71 1.76
C TYR A 271 -14.15 1.86 1.29
N ILE A 272 -14.40 2.80 2.20
CA ILE A 272 -15.02 4.08 1.88
C ILE A 272 -13.94 5.15 2.01
N GLN A 273 -13.72 5.88 0.93
CA GLN A 273 -12.91 7.10 0.96
C GLN A 273 -13.84 8.30 0.95
N ASN A 274 -13.72 9.14 1.98
CA ASN A 274 -14.58 10.28 2.19
C ASN A 274 -13.95 11.56 1.63
N TYR A 275 -14.48 12.05 0.51
CA TYR A 275 -14.10 13.31 -0.14
C TYR A 275 -15.11 14.44 0.11
N LEU A 276 -16.05 14.25 1.05
CA LEU A 276 -16.97 15.30 1.47
C LEU A 276 -16.19 16.42 2.16
N LYS A 277 -16.47 17.67 1.78
CA LYS A 277 -15.86 18.87 2.35
C LYS A 277 -16.64 19.39 3.53
N GLU A 278 -17.96 19.31 3.45
CA GLU A 278 -18.88 19.86 4.45
C GLU A 278 -18.55 19.48 5.91
N PRO A 279 -18.23 18.21 6.26
CA PRO A 279 -17.93 17.82 7.64
C PRO A 279 -16.66 18.47 8.22
N PHE A 280 -15.75 18.91 7.35
CA PHE A 280 -14.47 19.52 7.71
C PHE A 280 -14.55 21.05 7.70
N GLU A 281 -15.45 21.64 6.91
CA GLU A 281 -15.62 23.09 6.78
C GLU A 281 -16.53 23.69 7.86
N LYS A 282 -17.49 22.93 8.38
CA LYS A 282 -18.41 23.40 9.44
C LYS A 282 -17.81 23.22 10.84
N PRO A 283 -18.23 24.04 11.83
CA PRO A 283 -17.98 23.73 13.23
C PRO A 283 -18.51 22.32 13.54
N SER A 284 -17.63 21.46 14.04
CA SER A 284 -17.97 20.10 14.43
C SER A 284 -17.09 19.69 15.60
N ILE A 285 -17.57 18.73 16.39
CA ILE A 285 -16.79 18.14 17.49
C ILE A 285 -15.42 17.61 17.01
N TYR A 286 -15.33 17.19 15.75
CA TYR A 286 -14.08 16.71 15.15
C TYR A 286 -13.11 17.86 14.85
N ARG A 287 -13.63 19.02 14.42
CA ARG A 287 -12.81 20.21 14.18
C ARG A 287 -12.39 20.91 15.47
N GLU A 288 -13.22 20.88 16.50
CA GLU A 288 -12.83 21.31 17.84
C GLU A 288 -11.70 20.45 18.40
N LYS A 289 -11.75 19.13 18.18
CA LYS A 289 -10.71 18.19 18.60
C LYS A 289 -9.44 18.23 17.74
N ASN A 290 -9.58 18.51 16.44
CA ASN A 290 -8.46 18.64 15.52
C ASN A 290 -8.69 19.86 14.60
N PRO A 291 -8.22 21.06 14.99
CA PRO A 291 -8.44 22.28 14.20
C PRO A 291 -7.71 22.26 12.85
N TYR A 292 -6.78 21.32 12.66
CA TYR A 292 -6.00 21.13 11.43
C TYR A 292 -6.59 20.08 10.49
N ILE A 293 -7.71 19.45 10.84
CA ILE A 293 -8.36 18.45 9.99
C ILE A 293 -8.85 19.12 8.70
N LYS A 294 -8.45 18.57 7.55
CA LYS A 294 -8.82 19.06 6.22
C LYS A 294 -9.54 17.96 5.45
N PRO A 295 -10.48 18.31 4.55
CA PRO A 295 -11.06 17.34 3.66
C PRO A 295 -10.01 16.80 2.69
N PHE A 296 -10.16 15.56 2.25
CA PHE A 296 -9.33 15.04 1.18
C PHE A 296 -9.60 15.76 -0.13
N ASP A 297 -8.55 15.97 -0.92
CA ASP A 297 -8.67 16.52 -2.26
C ASP A 297 -9.19 15.41 -3.20
N GLU A 298 -10.30 15.68 -3.88
CA GLU A 298 -10.89 14.76 -4.87
C GLU A 298 -9.91 14.43 -6.01
N GLY A 299 -8.94 15.31 -6.28
CA GLY A 299 -7.84 15.04 -7.19
C GLY A 299 -6.91 13.90 -6.75
N MET A 300 -7.06 13.37 -5.52
CA MET A 300 -6.26 12.25 -4.99
C MET A 300 -6.84 10.87 -5.31
N ILE A 301 -8.00 10.77 -5.97
CA ILE A 301 -8.69 9.50 -6.30
C ILE A 301 -7.82 8.46 -7.05
N TYR A 302 -6.59 8.81 -7.44
CA TYR A 302 -5.56 7.93 -8.00
C TYR A 302 -4.85 7.00 -6.99
N SER A 303 -4.90 7.26 -5.67
CA SER A 303 -4.05 6.60 -4.67
C SER A 303 -4.70 5.43 -3.91
N ASN A 304 -5.60 4.69 -4.57
CA ASN A 304 -6.45 3.70 -3.89
C ASN A 304 -5.75 2.40 -3.48
N CYS A 305 -4.51 2.15 -3.91
CA CYS A 305 -3.82 0.90 -3.60
C CYS A 305 -3.18 0.86 -2.20
N CYS A 306 -2.81 2.01 -1.61
CA CYS A 306 -1.88 2.07 -0.48
C CYS A 306 -2.30 3.04 0.65
N ARG A 307 -3.60 3.30 0.84
CA ARG A 307 -4.12 4.21 1.91
C ARG A 307 -3.33 5.54 2.02
N MET A 308 -2.76 6.00 0.91
CA MET A 308 -1.76 7.08 0.93
C MET A 308 -2.46 8.41 1.05
N LEU A 309 -2.08 9.16 2.08
CA LEU A 309 -2.54 10.52 2.30
C LEU A 309 -1.40 11.48 1.91
N PHE A 310 -1.65 12.35 0.93
CA PHE A 310 -0.71 13.38 0.49
C PHE A 310 -1.47 14.60 0.00
N ASP A 311 -0.86 15.78 0.06
CA ASP A 311 -1.46 17.01 -0.47
C ASP A 311 -1.00 17.19 -1.93
N ILE A 312 -1.94 17.38 -2.86
CA ILE A 312 -1.62 17.58 -4.29
C ILE A 312 -0.74 18.82 -4.48
N SER A 313 -0.94 19.88 -3.70
CA SER A 313 -0.11 21.09 -3.81
C SER A 313 1.35 20.81 -3.46
N GLN A 314 1.61 19.88 -2.54
CA GLN A 314 2.97 19.43 -2.21
C GLN A 314 3.56 18.56 -3.31
N VAL A 315 2.73 17.71 -3.92
CA VAL A 315 3.13 16.92 -5.08
C VAL A 315 3.53 17.84 -6.24
N GLU A 316 2.72 18.86 -6.52
CA GLU A 316 2.98 19.87 -7.56
C GLU A 316 4.24 20.68 -7.26
N ALA A 317 4.46 21.08 -5.99
CA ALA A 317 5.67 21.79 -5.58
C ALA A 317 6.96 20.97 -5.81
N VAL A 318 6.87 19.64 -5.69
CA VAL A 318 8.01 18.74 -5.88
C VAL A 318 8.22 18.38 -7.35
N THR A 319 7.14 18.11 -8.08
CA THR A 319 7.19 17.57 -9.46
C THR A 319 7.02 18.63 -10.55
N GLY A 320 6.67 19.88 -10.17
CA GLY A 320 6.48 21.01 -11.08
C GLY A 320 5.14 21.02 -11.82
N SER A 321 4.32 19.99 -11.68
CA SER A 321 2.97 19.86 -12.25
C SER A 321 2.18 18.81 -11.46
N ASN A 322 0.90 18.62 -11.73
CA ASN A 322 0.18 17.48 -11.16
C ASN A 322 0.54 16.20 -11.96
N PRO A 323 1.38 15.27 -11.44
CA PRO A 323 1.80 14.09 -12.18
C PRO A 323 0.62 13.15 -12.46
N PHE A 324 -0.47 13.29 -11.70
CA PHE A 324 -1.68 12.49 -11.88
C PHE A 324 -2.55 12.97 -13.04
N HIS A 325 -2.39 14.23 -13.48
CA HIS A 325 -3.18 14.78 -14.59
C HIS A 325 -2.77 14.21 -15.97
N SER A 326 -1.50 13.81 -16.12
CA SER A 326 -0.92 13.41 -17.42
C SER A 326 -0.54 11.93 -17.52
N GLY A 327 -0.50 11.20 -16.41
CA GLY A 327 -0.09 9.80 -16.35
C GLY A 327 -1.06 8.89 -15.59
N SER A 328 -1.20 7.67 -16.06
CA SER A 328 -1.69 6.54 -15.27
C SER A 328 -0.59 6.06 -14.33
N GLY A 329 -0.92 5.70 -13.09
CA GLY A 329 0.04 5.07 -12.18
C GLY A 329 0.38 5.91 -10.96
N VAL A 330 -0.05 5.44 -9.79
CA VAL A 330 0.35 5.99 -8.49
C VAL A 330 0.77 4.83 -7.60
N GLY A 331 1.87 4.95 -6.89
CA GLY A 331 2.41 3.80 -6.18
C GLY A 331 3.53 4.14 -5.21
N GLY A 332 4.23 3.10 -4.75
CA GLY A 332 5.32 3.23 -3.80
C GLY A 332 6.59 2.56 -4.30
N ILE A 333 7.76 3.15 -4.01
CA ILE A 333 9.07 2.53 -4.21
C ILE A 333 9.32 1.44 -3.15
N GLY A 334 8.96 1.74 -1.91
CA GLY A 334 9.21 0.90 -0.75
C GLY A 334 8.61 1.55 0.50
N VAL A 335 8.41 0.74 1.55
CA VAL A 335 7.94 1.21 2.86
C VAL A 335 9.02 0.92 3.90
N TYR A 336 9.39 1.95 4.66
CA TYR A 336 10.31 1.87 5.79
C TYR A 336 9.56 2.23 7.09
N ALA A 337 9.27 1.22 7.91
CA ALA A 337 8.49 1.40 9.13
C ALA A 337 9.38 1.61 10.36
N ILE A 338 9.19 2.69 11.09
CA ILE A 338 9.95 3.02 12.31
C ILE A 338 9.33 2.31 13.50
N ASN A 339 10.14 1.66 14.33
CA ASN A 339 9.68 1.06 15.58
C ASN A 339 9.56 2.15 16.67
N MET A 340 8.39 2.78 16.74
CA MET A 340 8.14 3.84 17.73
C MET A 340 8.11 3.31 19.15
N ASN A 341 7.72 2.05 19.35
CA ASN A 341 7.74 1.43 20.67
C ASN A 341 9.14 1.48 21.30
N ARG A 342 10.16 1.06 20.53
CA ARG A 342 11.55 1.10 20.98
C ARG A 342 12.08 2.50 21.20
N LEU A 343 11.82 3.41 20.26
CA LEU A 343 12.32 4.78 20.37
C LEU A 343 11.72 5.49 21.59
N LEU A 344 10.43 5.28 21.85
CA LEU A 344 9.74 5.85 23.01
C LEU A 344 10.15 5.19 24.33
N PHE A 345 10.46 3.88 24.33
CA PHE A 345 11.05 3.22 25.50
C PHE A 345 12.39 3.87 25.91
N LEU A 346 13.23 4.21 24.93
CA LEU A 346 14.55 4.84 25.18
C LEU A 346 14.45 6.35 25.47
N ALA A 347 13.58 7.07 24.79
CA ALA A 347 13.44 8.52 24.94
C ALA A 347 12.59 8.92 26.14
N LYS A 348 11.58 8.12 26.50
CA LYS A 348 10.55 8.48 27.47
C LYS A 348 9.95 9.86 27.13
N GLU A 349 9.95 10.78 28.09
CA GLU A 349 9.51 12.17 27.95
C GLU A 349 10.54 13.10 27.29
N ASP A 350 11.76 12.63 26.99
CA ASP A 350 12.79 13.44 26.33
C ASP A 350 12.57 13.53 24.82
N PHE A 351 11.83 14.57 24.42
CA PHE A 351 11.53 14.80 23.02
C PHE A 351 12.76 15.13 22.16
N GLU A 352 13.81 15.74 22.71
CA GLU A 352 15.02 16.07 21.93
C GLU A 352 15.89 14.83 21.67
N LEU A 353 15.93 13.88 22.61
CA LEU A 353 16.49 12.55 22.37
C LEU A 353 15.67 11.78 21.32
N LEU A 354 14.34 11.81 21.43
CA LEU A 354 13.45 11.17 20.44
C LEU A 354 13.66 11.74 19.03
N LYS A 355 13.74 13.07 18.90
CA LYS A 355 14.00 13.75 17.62
C LYS A 355 15.29 13.28 16.98
N ARG A 356 16.40 13.19 17.73
CA ARG A 356 17.67 12.70 17.19
C ARG A 356 17.62 11.23 16.74
N MET A 357 16.88 10.38 17.46
CA MET A 357 16.68 8.99 17.05
C MET A 357 15.80 8.87 15.79
N ILE A 358 14.74 9.68 15.71
CA ILE A 358 13.89 9.79 14.52
C ILE A 358 14.71 10.30 13.33
N ASP A 359 15.48 11.37 13.49
CA ASP A 359 16.37 11.95 12.49
C ASP A 359 17.28 10.87 11.91
N TYR A 360 18.00 10.16 12.78
CA TYR A 360 18.93 9.13 12.36
C TYR A 360 18.22 7.99 11.61
N THR A 361 17.13 7.47 12.17
CA THR A 361 16.41 6.32 11.60
C THR A 361 15.76 6.68 10.26
N MET A 362 15.17 7.88 10.16
CA MET A 362 14.57 8.38 8.94
C MET A 362 15.61 8.72 7.87
N ASP A 363 16.75 9.29 8.23
CA ASP A 363 17.83 9.59 7.28
C ASP A 363 18.39 8.32 6.65
N ILE A 364 18.54 7.23 7.42
CA ILE A 364 18.92 5.91 6.90
C ILE A 364 17.83 5.35 5.99
N GLY A 365 16.57 5.41 6.42
CA GLY A 365 15.42 4.95 5.63
C GLY A 365 15.28 5.69 4.30
N ALA A 366 15.44 7.02 4.30
CA ALA A 366 15.35 7.86 3.11
C ALA A 366 16.47 7.52 2.13
N GLN A 367 17.70 7.39 2.61
CA GLN A 367 18.83 6.95 1.78
C GLN A 367 18.61 5.55 1.18
N ALA A 368 18.05 4.62 1.95
CA ALA A 368 17.72 3.28 1.48
C ALA A 368 16.67 3.33 0.35
N LEU A 369 15.56 4.04 0.56
CA LEU A 369 14.49 4.18 -0.43
C LEU A 369 14.97 4.90 -1.70
N GLN A 370 15.85 5.91 -1.58
CA GLN A 370 16.48 6.56 -2.73
C GLN A 370 17.40 5.62 -3.51
N ARG A 371 18.23 4.82 -2.82
CA ARG A 371 19.07 3.82 -3.49
C ARG A 371 18.23 2.78 -4.21
N LYS A 372 17.13 2.34 -3.60
CA LYS A 372 16.16 1.46 -4.25
C LYS A 372 15.56 2.11 -5.48
N ARG A 373 15.13 3.37 -5.39
CA ARG A 373 14.60 4.14 -6.53
C ARG A 373 15.60 4.22 -7.68
N VAL A 374 16.85 4.59 -7.40
CA VAL A 374 17.92 4.65 -8.42
C VAL A 374 18.15 3.28 -9.06
N TRP A 375 18.18 2.21 -8.25
CA TRP A 375 18.32 0.85 -8.75
C TRP A 375 17.13 0.46 -9.65
N LEU A 376 15.89 0.71 -9.22
CA LEU A 376 14.69 0.44 -10.01
C LEU A 376 14.70 1.21 -11.33
N LYS A 377 15.03 2.52 -11.33
CA LYS A 377 15.12 3.33 -12.55
C LYS A 377 16.13 2.75 -13.54
N LYS A 378 17.29 2.31 -13.05
CA LYS A 378 18.33 1.69 -13.88
C LYS A 378 17.83 0.42 -14.56
N HIS A 379 16.99 -0.35 -13.88
CA HIS A 379 16.52 -1.66 -14.34
C HIS A 379 15.07 -1.64 -14.86
N TRP A 380 14.43 -0.45 -14.95
CA TRP A 380 12.98 -0.33 -15.11
C TRP A 380 12.46 -0.99 -16.40
N LYS A 381 13.14 -0.72 -17.51
CA LYS A 381 12.77 -1.23 -18.84
C LYS A 381 13.21 -2.68 -19.09
N ASP A 382 14.13 -3.19 -18.26
CA ASP A 382 14.75 -4.50 -18.46
C ASP A 382 14.07 -5.58 -17.61
N LEU A 383 13.70 -5.28 -16.36
CA LEU A 383 13.15 -6.25 -15.41
C LEU A 383 11.62 -6.17 -15.24
N TYR A 384 10.98 -5.08 -15.65
CA TYR A 384 9.52 -4.87 -15.48
C TYR A 384 8.85 -4.57 -16.82
N PRO A 385 8.85 -5.53 -17.76
CA PRO A 385 8.40 -5.30 -19.13
C PRO A 385 6.92 -4.89 -19.25
N TYR A 386 6.04 -5.34 -18.34
CA TYR A 386 4.64 -4.90 -18.34
C TYR A 386 4.49 -3.54 -17.65
N LEU A 387 5.03 -3.39 -16.44
CA LEU A 387 4.93 -2.16 -15.65
C LEU A 387 5.56 -0.98 -16.36
N SER A 388 6.75 -1.14 -16.96
CA SER A 388 7.42 -0.08 -17.72
C SER A 388 6.67 0.33 -19.00
N PHE A 389 5.70 -0.47 -19.45
CA PHE A 389 4.81 -0.06 -20.53
C PHE A 389 3.77 0.95 -20.03
N TYR A 390 3.13 0.72 -18.89
CA TYR A 390 2.06 1.60 -18.38
C TYR A 390 2.57 2.72 -17.49
N GLN A 391 3.66 2.49 -16.75
CA GLN A 391 4.34 3.45 -15.90
C GLN A 391 5.69 3.84 -16.53
N LYS A 392 5.78 5.05 -17.10
CA LYS A 392 6.96 5.48 -17.86
C LYS A 392 8.09 6.04 -17.01
N ASP A 393 7.74 6.66 -15.90
CA ASP A 393 8.64 7.35 -14.99
C ASP A 393 8.31 6.99 -13.53
N ASP A 394 9.00 7.62 -12.57
CA ASP A 394 8.81 7.39 -11.15
C ASP A 394 8.27 8.63 -10.41
N HIS A 395 7.78 9.65 -11.14
CA HIS A 395 7.35 10.92 -10.56
C HIS A 395 6.12 10.78 -9.66
N SER A 396 5.28 9.79 -9.92
CA SER A 396 4.08 9.45 -9.14
C SER A 396 4.29 8.31 -8.14
N LEU A 397 5.54 7.85 -7.96
CA LEU A 397 5.89 6.81 -6.98
C LEU A 397 6.46 7.44 -5.72
N PHE A 398 5.96 7.04 -4.56
CA PHE A 398 6.32 7.60 -3.26
C PHE A 398 7.41 6.77 -2.57
N ASN A 399 8.32 7.45 -1.88
CA ASN A 399 9.11 6.84 -0.82
C ASN A 399 8.28 6.88 0.46
N ILE A 400 7.92 5.72 1.01
CA ILE A 400 6.91 5.64 2.07
C ILE A 400 7.60 5.37 3.40
N PHE A 401 7.29 6.18 4.40
CA PHE A 401 7.56 5.89 5.80
C PHE A 401 6.29 5.41 6.49
N SER A 402 6.44 4.58 7.51
CA SER A 402 5.36 4.17 8.41
C SER A 402 5.87 4.21 9.85
N VAL A 403 4.95 4.17 10.80
CA VAL A 403 5.26 4.00 12.23
C VAL A 403 4.52 2.79 12.78
N VAL A 404 5.15 2.08 13.72
CA VAL A 404 4.59 0.89 14.37
C VAL A 404 4.79 1.01 15.88
N GLY A 405 3.81 0.57 16.67
CA GLY A 405 3.91 0.51 18.12
C GLY A 405 3.82 1.86 18.82
N VAL A 406 3.06 2.83 18.28
CA VAL A 406 2.90 4.15 18.91
C VAL A 406 2.14 4.04 20.24
N HIS A 407 1.09 3.22 20.32
CA HIS A 407 0.32 3.05 21.55
C HIS A 407 1.17 2.43 22.66
N GLU A 408 1.83 1.31 22.35
CA GLU A 408 2.72 0.59 23.26
C GLU A 408 3.92 1.45 23.64
N GLY A 409 4.46 2.21 22.68
CA GLY A 409 5.52 3.17 22.92
C GLY A 409 5.11 4.27 23.90
N MET A 410 3.88 4.77 23.83
CA MET A 410 3.38 5.75 24.80
C MET A 410 3.29 5.15 26.21
N VAL A 411 2.82 3.91 26.33
CA VAL A 411 2.85 3.19 27.62
C VAL A 411 4.28 3.06 28.14
N ASN A 412 5.21 2.66 27.28
CA ASN A 412 6.62 2.50 27.63
C ASN A 412 7.34 3.82 27.89
N ALA A 413 6.87 4.93 27.31
CA ALA A 413 7.34 6.28 27.63
C ALA A 413 6.85 6.77 29.00
N GLY A 414 5.91 6.04 29.61
CA GLY A 414 5.38 6.32 30.94
C GLY A 414 3.92 6.74 30.95
N PHE A 415 3.29 7.00 29.80
CA PHE A 415 1.89 7.43 29.77
C PHE A 415 0.95 6.26 30.03
N GLU A 416 0.42 6.15 31.25
CA GLU A 416 -0.55 5.11 31.62
C GLU A 416 -1.75 5.11 30.65
N GLY A 417 -2.11 3.93 30.13
CA GLY A 417 -3.18 3.80 29.13
C GLY A 417 -2.79 4.23 27.70
N GLY A 418 -1.53 4.61 27.46
CA GLY A 418 -1.01 4.95 26.13
C GLY A 418 -1.85 6.03 25.45
N LEU A 419 -2.24 5.81 24.19
CA LEU A 419 -3.09 6.75 23.43
C LEU A 419 -4.50 6.98 23.99
N PHE A 420 -4.92 6.31 25.07
CA PHE A 420 -6.16 6.68 25.77
C PHE A 420 -5.98 7.86 26.73
N ASN A 421 -4.74 8.16 27.12
CA ASN A 421 -4.35 9.34 27.90
C ASN A 421 -4.29 10.60 27.01
N ASP A 422 -4.74 11.75 27.51
CA ASP A 422 -4.79 12.99 26.74
C ASP A 422 -3.41 13.65 26.55
N ASP A 423 -2.52 13.59 27.54
CA ASP A 423 -1.13 14.05 27.42
C ASP A 423 -0.36 13.21 26.39
N ALA A 424 -0.61 11.90 26.36
CA ALA A 424 -0.03 11.00 25.36
C ALA A 424 -0.50 11.32 23.93
N LYS A 425 -1.76 11.75 23.76
CA LYS A 425 -2.29 12.17 22.45
C LYS A 425 -1.62 13.45 21.98
N GLU A 426 -1.41 14.42 22.89
CA GLU A 426 -0.70 15.65 22.56
C GLU A 426 0.76 15.34 22.16
N TYR A 427 1.45 14.48 22.92
CA TYR A 427 2.81 14.08 22.57
C TYR A 427 2.86 13.30 21.25
N ALA A 428 1.90 12.40 20.99
CA ALA A 428 1.76 11.72 19.70
C ALA A 428 1.54 12.71 18.54
N HIS A 429 0.79 13.79 18.79
CA HIS A 429 0.57 14.85 17.82
C HIS A 429 1.88 15.58 17.50
N GLU A 430 2.66 15.96 18.51
CA GLU A 430 3.98 16.58 18.33
C GLU A 430 4.94 15.69 17.52
N ILE A 431 4.96 14.38 17.81
CA ILE A 431 5.74 13.40 17.05
C ILE A 431 5.27 13.36 15.59
N ALA A 432 3.96 13.32 15.33
CA ALA A 432 3.42 13.31 13.98
C ALA A 432 3.78 14.58 13.18
N GLN A 433 3.73 15.76 13.82
CA GLN A 433 4.18 17.02 13.20
C GLN A 433 5.66 16.97 12.83
N TYR A 434 6.49 16.43 13.73
CA TYR A 434 7.92 16.32 13.48
C TYR A 434 8.25 15.32 12.36
N LEU A 435 7.61 14.14 12.35
CA LEU A 435 7.73 13.18 11.23
C LEU A 435 7.36 13.83 9.90
N TYR A 436 6.26 14.59 9.87
CA TYR A 436 5.83 15.30 8.68
C TYR A 436 6.83 16.37 8.22
N GLN A 437 7.40 17.14 9.15
CA GLN A 437 8.47 18.09 8.86
C GLN A 437 9.68 17.40 8.21
N LYS A 438 10.08 16.22 8.71
CA LYS A 438 11.16 15.41 8.12
C LYS A 438 10.87 14.97 6.70
N LEU A 439 9.65 14.49 6.43
CA LEU A 439 9.24 14.14 5.07
C LEU A 439 9.32 15.35 4.14
N HIS A 440 8.93 16.54 4.60
CA HIS A 440 9.04 17.76 3.81
C HIS A 440 10.50 18.11 3.48
N GLN A 441 11.39 18.03 4.46
CA GLN A 441 12.84 18.22 4.22
C GLN A 441 13.39 17.24 3.17
N PHE A 442 12.97 15.97 3.20
CA PHE A 442 13.37 15.00 2.19
C PHE A 442 12.80 15.33 0.80
N MET A 443 11.55 15.77 0.72
CA MET A 443 10.94 16.21 -0.54
C MET A 443 11.69 17.40 -1.15
N GLU A 444 12.06 18.39 -0.34
CA GLU A 444 12.85 19.56 -0.79
C GLU A 444 14.26 19.17 -1.26
N LYS A 445 14.92 18.29 -0.51
CA LYS A 445 16.28 17.83 -0.78
C LYS A 445 16.36 16.93 -2.00
N ASP A 446 15.53 15.89 -2.05
CA ASP A 446 15.65 14.81 -3.03
C ASP A 446 14.82 15.04 -4.29
N ARG A 447 13.87 16.00 -4.26
CA ARG A 447 12.96 16.32 -5.37
C ARG A 447 12.15 15.11 -5.85
N VAL A 448 11.71 14.27 -4.91
CA VAL A 448 10.76 13.17 -5.15
C VAL A 448 9.72 13.12 -4.04
N LEU A 449 8.65 12.38 -4.27
CA LEU A 449 7.54 12.27 -3.33
C LEU A 449 7.87 11.38 -2.13
N TYR A 450 7.51 11.86 -0.95
CA TYR A 450 7.53 11.11 0.30
C TYR A 450 6.14 11.12 0.93
N SER A 451 5.78 10.05 1.63
CA SER A 451 4.52 9.98 2.39
C SER A 451 4.70 9.26 3.72
N LEU A 452 3.80 9.58 4.66
CA LEU A 452 3.59 8.80 5.87
C LEU A 452 2.34 7.94 5.67
N GLU A 453 2.51 6.63 5.71
CA GLU A 453 1.41 5.67 5.59
C GLU A 453 1.23 4.93 6.91
N TYR A 454 -0.02 4.62 7.25
CA TYR A 454 -0.30 3.57 8.22
C TYR A 454 -0.25 2.20 7.52
N ALA A 455 0.96 1.71 7.29
CA ALA A 455 1.16 0.46 6.56
C ALA A 455 0.65 -0.73 7.40
N PRO A 456 -0.17 -1.64 6.83
CA PRO A 456 -0.59 -2.86 7.51
C PRO A 456 0.62 -3.66 7.98
N SER A 457 0.81 -3.70 9.30
CA SER A 457 2.01 -4.24 9.95
C SER A 457 1.81 -5.69 10.41
N GLU A 458 1.09 -6.49 9.61
CA GLU A 458 0.64 -7.85 9.95
C GLU A 458 1.77 -8.73 10.48
N ASN A 459 2.90 -8.77 9.76
CA ASN A 459 4.11 -9.50 10.18
C ASN A 459 5.13 -8.59 10.89
N ALA A 460 5.14 -7.29 10.57
CA ALA A 460 6.13 -6.36 11.10
C ALA A 460 5.92 -6.10 12.60
N ALA A 461 4.67 -5.95 13.05
CA ALA A 461 4.34 -5.70 14.45
C ALA A 461 4.80 -6.83 15.36
N CYS A 462 4.48 -8.09 15.01
CA CYS A 462 4.90 -9.26 15.78
C CYS A 462 6.42 -9.38 15.84
N ARG A 463 7.11 -9.24 14.70
CA ARG A 463 8.57 -9.33 14.64
C ARG A 463 9.25 -8.20 15.44
N MET A 464 8.76 -6.98 15.34
CA MET A 464 9.30 -5.85 16.13
C MET A 464 9.08 -6.08 17.62
N ALA A 465 7.91 -6.56 18.04
CA ALA A 465 7.63 -6.86 19.44
C ALA A 465 8.54 -7.96 20.02
N GLU A 466 8.77 -9.05 19.28
CA GLU A 466 9.73 -10.10 19.67
C GLU A 466 11.15 -9.53 19.87
N LYS A 467 11.56 -8.63 18.97
CA LYS A 467 12.86 -7.95 19.04
C LYS A 467 12.94 -6.96 20.18
N ASP A 468 11.84 -6.26 20.48
CA ASP A 468 11.75 -5.33 21.61
C ASP A 468 11.87 -6.07 22.94
N LEU A 469 11.29 -7.26 23.07
CA LEU A 469 11.45 -8.08 24.26
C LEU A 469 12.92 -8.51 24.46
N GLN A 470 13.58 -8.96 23.38
CA GLN A 470 15.02 -9.30 23.42
C GLN A 470 15.87 -8.09 23.78
N PHE A 471 15.54 -6.93 23.22
CA PHE A 471 16.21 -5.67 23.50
C PHE A 471 16.03 -5.24 24.96
N ALA A 472 14.81 -5.27 25.48
CA ALA A 472 14.50 -4.95 26.87
C ALA A 472 15.27 -5.85 27.85
N ASN A 473 15.32 -7.16 27.61
CA ASN A 473 16.11 -8.08 28.42
C ASN A 473 17.60 -7.70 28.40
N ALA A 474 18.15 -7.39 27.21
CA ALA A 474 19.54 -6.96 27.11
C ALA A 474 19.82 -5.63 27.84
N VAL A 475 18.85 -4.71 27.88
CA VAL A 475 18.94 -3.46 28.66
C VAL A 475 18.93 -3.75 30.17
N ALA A 476 18.09 -4.69 30.63
CA ALA A 476 18.09 -5.11 32.03
C ALA A 476 19.45 -5.74 32.44
N ASP A 477 20.02 -6.60 31.59
CA ASP A 477 21.36 -7.19 31.83
C ASP A 477 22.45 -6.10 31.94
N ILE A 478 22.35 -5.01 31.15
CA ILE A 478 23.28 -3.88 31.26
C ILE A 478 23.17 -3.18 32.61
N LEU A 479 21.94 -2.90 33.06
CA LEU A 479 21.69 -2.25 34.35
C LEU A 479 22.18 -3.10 35.53
N ASN A 480 22.08 -4.43 35.41
CA ASN A 480 22.61 -5.37 36.39
C ASN A 480 24.14 -5.54 36.32
N GLY A 481 24.82 -4.89 35.38
CA GLY A 481 26.27 -5.00 35.16
C GLY A 481 26.70 -6.32 34.51
N GLU A 482 25.77 -7.09 33.96
CA GLU A 482 26.02 -8.39 33.32
C GLU A 482 26.43 -8.26 31.85
N LYS A 483 26.15 -7.09 31.24
CA LYS A 483 26.41 -6.84 29.82
C LYS A 483 26.91 -5.42 29.56
N SER A 484 27.72 -5.25 28.53
CA SER A 484 28.14 -3.92 28.05
C SER A 484 27.02 -3.22 27.28
N PRO A 485 26.95 -1.87 27.27
CA PRO A 485 25.96 -1.09 26.53
C PRO A 485 26.14 -1.09 24.99
N GLU A 486 26.98 -2.00 24.45
CA GLU A 486 27.20 -2.24 23.03
C GLU A 486 26.33 -3.41 22.55
N ILE A 487 25.01 -3.20 22.50
CA ILE A 487 24.04 -4.28 22.16
C ILE A 487 23.50 -4.20 20.73
N SER A 488 23.79 -3.11 20.00
CA SER A 488 23.57 -2.95 18.56
C SER A 488 24.89 -3.10 17.80
N ASN A 489 24.82 -3.57 16.57
CA ASN A 489 25.94 -3.51 15.62
C ASN A 489 26.13 -2.11 14.99
N ASP A 490 25.24 -1.17 15.27
CA ASP A 490 25.32 0.22 14.84
C ASP A 490 25.84 1.11 15.99
N PRO A 491 27.06 1.67 15.88
CA PRO A 491 27.66 2.48 16.95
C PRO A 491 26.83 3.71 17.36
N ILE A 492 26.06 4.29 16.43
CA ILE A 492 25.22 5.46 16.70
C ILE A 492 24.03 5.05 17.57
N LEU A 493 23.46 3.87 17.33
CA LEU A 493 22.37 3.34 18.16
C LEU A 493 22.87 3.03 19.57
N ASN A 494 24.08 2.49 19.72
CA ASN A 494 24.69 2.30 21.06
C ASN A 494 24.95 3.62 21.80
N GLN A 495 25.22 4.72 21.08
CA GLN A 495 25.32 6.04 21.70
C GLN A 495 23.97 6.48 22.30
N PHE A 496 22.86 6.32 21.57
CA PHE A 496 21.54 6.62 22.11
C PHE A 496 21.20 5.74 23.32
N ILE A 497 21.55 4.45 23.29
CA ILE A 497 21.35 3.55 24.43
C ILE A 497 22.12 4.05 25.65
N ARG A 498 23.41 4.37 25.52
CA ARG A 498 24.21 4.92 26.62
C ARG A 498 23.60 6.20 27.19
N GLU A 499 23.21 7.12 26.31
CA GLU A 499 22.61 8.38 26.74
C GLU A 499 21.28 8.17 27.48
N SER A 500 20.42 7.28 27.00
CA SER A 500 19.20 6.87 27.70
C SER A 500 19.50 6.26 29.07
N LEU A 501 20.49 5.36 29.16
CA LEU A 501 20.86 4.71 30.41
C LEU A 501 21.50 5.69 31.42
N GLU A 502 22.33 6.62 30.96
CA GLU A 502 22.90 7.69 31.78
C GLU A 502 21.82 8.62 32.33
N LYS A 503 20.78 8.90 31.53
CA LYS A 503 19.70 9.81 31.90
C LYS A 503 18.64 9.17 32.81
N PHE A 504 18.23 7.95 32.50
CA PHE A 504 17.10 7.29 33.17
C PHE A 504 17.52 6.22 34.17
N GLY A 505 18.66 5.56 33.98
CA GLY A 505 19.10 4.45 34.83
C GLY A 505 18.02 3.37 34.93
N GLU A 506 17.74 2.90 36.15
CA GLU A 506 16.68 1.92 36.42
C GLU A 506 15.27 2.43 36.08
N ARG A 507 15.07 3.75 36.08
CA ARG A 507 13.77 4.37 35.73
C ARG A 507 13.37 4.17 34.28
N ILE A 508 14.26 3.64 33.44
CA ILE A 508 13.93 3.28 32.05
C ILE A 508 12.84 2.19 31.98
N PHE A 509 12.69 1.38 33.03
CA PHE A 509 11.60 0.39 33.12
C PHE A 509 10.38 0.87 33.91
N GLU A 510 10.43 2.07 34.51
CA GLU A 510 9.29 2.64 35.22
C GLU A 510 8.21 3.08 34.22
N VAL A 511 6.96 2.72 34.53
CA VAL A 511 5.76 3.34 33.97
C VAL A 511 5.41 4.51 34.89
N VAL A 512 5.12 5.70 34.37
CA VAL A 512 4.75 6.83 35.22
C VAL A 512 3.39 6.49 35.85
N GLY A 513 3.34 6.32 37.17
CA GLY A 513 2.10 6.13 37.95
C GLY A 513 1.86 4.76 38.59
N GLY A 514 2.84 3.84 38.60
CA GLY A 514 2.77 2.57 39.34
C GLY A 514 2.92 2.69 40.85
#